data_AF-A0A429RAE5-F1
#
_entry.id   AF-A0A429RAE5-F1
#
_cell.length_a   1.000
_cell.length_b   1.000
_cell.length_c   1.000
_cell.angle_alpha   90.00
_cell.angle_beta   90.00
_cell.angle_gamma   90.00
#
_symmetry.space_group_name_H-M   'P 1'
#
loop_
_entity.id
_entity.type
_entity.pdbx_description
1 polymer ?
#
loop_
_entity_poly.entity_id
_entity_poly.type
_entity_poly.pdbx_seq_one_letter_code
_entity_poly.pdbx_strand_id
1 'polypeptide(L)' 'MSQEERDARLGLTGLTGAEREARVRLLREGIEREVAAARAALQAQRAARSAQRDAESASDPDEGEQR' A
#
# COMPACT_ATOMS: atom_id res chain seq x y z
N MET A 1 5.63 22.86 -13.93
CA MET A 1 5.08 23.02 -12.58
C MET A 1 6.11 23.75 -11.75
N SER A 2 5.77 24.92 -11.23
CA SER A 2 6.68 25.77 -10.46
C SER A 2 6.88 25.25 -9.03
N GLN A 3 7.87 25.77 -8.32
CA GLN A 3 8.07 25.44 -6.90
C GLN A 3 6.93 25.96 -6.04
N GLU A 4 6.45 27.16 -6.33
CA GLU A 4 5.31 27.79 -5.65
C GLU A 4 4.03 26.98 -5.81
N GLU A 5 3.74 26.47 -7.02
CA GLU A 5 2.59 25.58 -7.26
C GLU A 5 2.67 24.30 -6.44
N ARG A 6 3.87 23.72 -6.29
CA ARG A 6 4.07 22.53 -5.47
C ARG A 6 3.85 22.83 -3.99
N ASP A 7 4.43 23.93 -3.50
CA ASP A 7 4.27 24.35 -2.11
C ASP A 7 2.80 24.67 -1.79
N ALA A 8 2.07 25.30 -2.72
CA ALA A 8 0.63 25.56 -2.56
C ALA A 8 -0.17 24.26 -2.45
N ARG A 9 0.11 23.26 -3.31
CA ARG A 9 -0.56 21.95 -3.26
C ARG A 9 -0.28 21.18 -1.98
N LEU A 10 0.90 21.37 -1.40
CA LEU A 10 1.29 20.76 -0.13
C LEU A 10 0.83 21.58 1.09
N GLY A 11 0.24 22.77 0.88
CA GLY A 11 -0.14 23.70 1.94
C GLY A 11 1.06 24.24 2.71
N LEU A 12 2.18 24.48 2.02
CA LEU A 12 3.43 24.98 2.59
C LEU A 12 3.59 26.50 2.41
N THR A 13 2.72 27.15 1.66
CA THR A 13 2.75 28.60 1.42
C THR A 13 2.30 29.37 2.65
N GLY A 14 3.03 30.43 3.00
CA GLY A 14 2.72 31.29 4.15
C GLY A 14 3.14 30.72 5.51
N LEU A 15 3.78 29.54 5.53
CA LEU A 15 4.33 28.96 6.75
C LEU A 15 5.73 29.50 7.05
N THR A 16 6.03 29.65 8.34
CA THR A 16 7.41 29.82 8.82
C THR A 16 8.24 28.55 8.57
N GLY A 17 9.57 28.65 8.68
CA GLY A 17 10.45 27.49 8.49
C GLY A 17 10.10 26.29 9.39
N ALA A 18 9.83 26.55 10.67
CA ALA A 18 9.46 25.51 11.64
C ALA A 18 8.09 24.87 11.33
N GLU A 19 7.09 25.67 10.97
CA GLU A 19 5.77 25.17 10.58
C GLU A 19 5.85 24.35 9.29
N ARG A 20 6.66 24.79 8.33
CA ARG A 20 6.90 24.07 7.08
C ARG A 20 7.52 22.69 7.35
N GLU A 21 8.53 22.62 8.22
CA GLU A 21 9.15 21.35 8.62
C GLU A 21 8.17 20.41 9.32
N ALA A 22 7.37 20.94 10.26
CA ALA A 22 6.33 20.17 10.94
C ALA A 22 5.29 19.63 9.95
N ARG A 23 4.85 20.46 9.00
CA ARG A 23 3.91 20.07 7.95
C ARG A 23 4.46 18.97 7.04
N VAL A 24 5.72 19.11 6.60
CA VAL A 24 6.39 18.08 5.78
C VAL A 24 6.51 16.77 6.54
N ARG A 25 6.82 16.80 7.84
CA ARG A 25 6.90 15.59 8.67
C ARG A 25 5.54 14.87 8.74
N LEU A 26 4.47 15.60 8.99
CA LEU A 26 3.11 15.03 9.05
C LEU A 26 2.68 14.41 7.71
N LEU A 27 2.96 15.09 6.59
CA LEU A 27 2.68 14.57 5.26
C LEU A 27 3.43 13.26 5.00
N ARG A 28 4.71 13.21 5.39
CA ARG A 28 5.54 12.01 5.26
C ARG A 28 4.99 10.84 6.09
N GLU A 29 4.65 11.09 7.36
CA GLU A 29 4.06 10.07 8.24
C GLU A 29 2.70 9.57 7.73
N GLY A 30 1.90 10.43 7.09
CA GLY A 30 0.67 10.04 6.40
C GLY A 30 0.95 9.06 5.26
N ILE A 31 1.86 9.43 4.36
CA ILE A 31 2.25 8.59 3.21
C ILE A 31 2.83 7.25 3.68
N GLU A 32 3.70 7.24 4.69
CA GLU A 32 4.29 6.00 5.20
C GLU A 32 3.22 5.04 5.75
N ARG A 33 2.21 5.56 6.45
CA ARG A 33 1.06 4.77 6.92
C ARG A 33 0.21 4.22 5.77
N GLU A 34 -0.10 5.05 4.78
CA GLU A 34 -0.88 4.62 3.61
C GLU A 34 -0.15 3.54 2.81
N VAL A 35 1.17 3.70 2.60
CA VAL A 35 2.01 2.70 1.92
C VAL A 35 2.06 1.40 2.71
N ALA A 36 2.19 1.45 4.04
CA ALA A 36 2.17 0.26 4.88
C ALA A 36 0.81 -0.48 4.77
N ALA A 37 -0.30 0.26 4.83
CA ALA A 37 -1.64 -0.31 4.69
C ALA A 37 -1.85 -0.95 3.31
N ALA A 38 -1.44 -0.27 2.24
CA ALA A 38 -1.54 -0.80 0.87
C ALA A 38 -0.70 -2.08 0.68
N ARG A 39 0.51 -2.12 1.25
CA ARG A 39 1.36 -3.32 1.23
C ARG A 39 0.72 -4.48 1.99
N ALA A 40 0.17 -4.22 3.18
CA ALA A 40 -0.52 -5.24 3.96
C ALA A 40 -1.74 -5.80 3.22
N ALA A 41 -2.56 -4.93 2.60
CA ALA A 41 -3.69 -5.34 1.78
C ALA A 41 -3.26 -6.20 0.58
N LEU A 42 -2.18 -5.82 -0.11
CA LEU A 42 -1.65 -6.59 -1.23
C LEU A 42 -1.13 -7.97 -0.79
N GLN A 43 -0.46 -8.05 0.36
CA GLN A 43 0.00 -9.32 0.92
C GLN A 43 -1.17 -10.23 1.30
N ALA A 44 -2.20 -9.68 1.94
CA ALA A 44 -3.41 -10.43 2.27
C ALA A 44 -4.10 -11.00 1.01
N GLN A 45 -4.21 -10.20 -0.06
CA GLN A 45 -4.76 -10.68 -1.33
C GLN A 45 -3.92 -11.77 -1.99
N ARG A 46 -2.59 -11.72 -1.83
CA ARG A 46 -1.70 -12.78 -2.35
C ARG A 46 -1.87 -14.07 -1.55
N ALA A 47 -1.91 -13.97 -0.22
CA ALA A 47 -2.12 -15.12 0.67
C ALA A 47 -3.49 -15.79 0.44
N ALA A 48 -4.55 -14.99 0.24
CA ALA A 48 -5.88 -15.53 -0.06
C ALA A 48 -5.89 -16.30 -1.40
N ARG A 49 -5.22 -15.77 -2.43
CA ARG A 49 -5.13 -16.44 -3.74
C ARG A 49 -4.31 -17.72 -3.69
N SER A 50 -3.21 -17.76 -2.95
CA SER A 50 -2.44 -19.00 -2.78
C SER A 50 -3.25 -20.05 -2.04
N ALA A 51 -3.94 -19.66 -0.95
CA ALA A 51 -4.79 -20.58 -0.20
C ALA A 51 -5.94 -21.15 -1.05
N GLN A 52 -6.55 -20.32 -1.91
CA GLN A 52 -7.57 -20.78 -2.85
C GLN A 52 -7.00 -21.79 -3.86
N ARG A 53 -5.83 -21.51 -4.45
CA ARG A 53 -5.17 -22.45 -5.37
C ARG A 53 -4.82 -23.77 -4.69
N ASP A 54 -4.31 -23.73 -3.46
CA ASP A 54 -3.96 -24.94 -2.71
C ASP A 54 -5.21 -25.78 -2.39
N ALA A 55 -6.34 -25.13 -2.09
CA ALA A 55 -7.63 -25.80 -1.89
C ALA A 55 -8.16 -26.42 -3.20
N GLU A 56 -8.02 -25.74 -4.33
CA GLU A 56 -8.39 -26.28 -5.66
C GLU A 56 -7.52 -27.48 -6.04
N SER A 57 -6.19 -27.42 -5.84
CA SER A 57 -5.28 -28.54 -6.08
C SER A 57 -5.47 -29.72 -5.12
N ALA A 58 -5.96 -29.49 -3.91
CA ALA A 58 -6.34 -30.56 -2.98
C ALA A 58 -7.70 -31.21 -3.34
N SER A 59 -8.50 -30.55 -4.17
CA SER A 59 -9.84 -31.02 -4.59
C SER A 59 -9.86 -31.76 -5.93
N ASP A 60 -8.74 -31.77 -6.67
CA ASP A 60 -8.49 -32.68 -7.79
C ASP A 60 -7.66 -33.87 -7.27
N PRO A 61 -8.28 -34.93 -6.72
CA PRO A 61 -7.63 -36.22 -6.70
C PRO A 61 -7.56 -36.67 -8.15
N ASP A 62 -6.35 -36.72 -8.68
CA ASP A 62 -5.99 -37.52 -9.84
C ASP A 62 -6.81 -38.83 -9.79
N GLU A 63 -7.71 -39.02 -10.76
CA GLU A 63 -8.37 -40.29 -11.06
C GLU A 63 -7.30 -41.27 -11.60
N GLY A 64 -6.27 -41.50 -10.81
CA GLY A 64 -5.16 -42.39 -11.08
C GLY A 64 -5.29 -43.61 -10.18
N GLU A 65 -6.29 -44.46 -10.40
CA GLU A 65 -6.25 -45.91 -10.11
C GLU A 65 -7.63 -46.54 -10.33
N GLN A 66 -7.97 -46.95 -11.56
CA GLN A 66 -8.82 -48.13 -11.77
C GLN A 66 -8.32 -48.92 -12.98
N ARG A 67 -7.46 -49.89 -12.67
CA ARG A 67 -7.37 -51.26 -13.22
C ARG A 67 -7.60 -51.50 -14.71
#